data_AF-A0A3P9MIQ2-F1
#
_entry.id   AF-A0A3P9MIQ2-F1
#
_cell.length_a   1.000
_cell.length_b   1.000
_cell.length_c   1.000
_cell.angle_alpha   90.00
_cell.angle_beta   90.00
_cell.angle_gamma   90.00
#
_symmetry.space_group_name_H-M   'P 1'
#
loop_
_entity.id
_entity.type
_entity.pdbx_description
1 polymer ?
#
loop_
_entity_poly.entity_id
_entity_poly.type
_entity_poly.pdbx_seq_one_letter_code
_entity_poly.pdbx_strand_id
1 'polypeptide(L)'
;MGKEVYRCIECSDKASELYRDYNNGILKITICESCQKPVDKYIEYDPVIILIDAILCKTQAFRHILFNTSLNIHWKLCAFCLLCEAYLRWSALHGSEQSGDPADIIRYTKEWEFYVMFGLAALELAAFCGGALLFLWLWVGALQGGSVQLGPLLRALLLSCYGKVLLVPVVIWEHEYSLFCLGLIKLFVLTSNSQAIRVILNSCRRLSVAAVVFGFLSETLVARACQQLPCSI
;
A
#
# COMPACT_ATOMS: atom_id res chain seq x y z
N MET A 1 -5.58 -30.04 3.69
CA MET A 1 -4.80 -28.89 4.20
C MET A 1 -3.85 -28.47 3.09
N GLY A 2 -4.20 -27.42 2.33
CA GLY A 2 -3.33 -26.93 1.26
C GLY A 2 -2.03 -26.43 1.86
N LYS A 3 -0.89 -26.95 1.42
CA LYS A 3 0.42 -26.45 1.86
C LYS A 3 0.52 -24.98 1.47
N GLU A 4 0.51 -24.08 2.45
CA GLU A 4 0.96 -22.71 2.28
C GLU A 4 2.40 -22.79 1.76
N VAL A 5 2.61 -22.39 0.49
CA VAL A 5 3.94 -22.43 -0.13
C VAL A 5 4.63 -21.12 0.21
N TYR A 6 5.52 -21.17 1.19
CA TYR A 6 6.38 -20.05 1.56
C TYR A 6 7.34 -19.68 0.44
N ARG A 7 7.94 -18.49 0.52
CA ARG A 7 8.97 -18.04 -0.42
C ARG A 7 10.21 -17.54 0.30
N CYS A 8 11.38 -17.85 -0.26
CA CYS A 8 12.63 -17.30 0.24
C CYS A 8 12.70 -15.78 0.04
N ILE A 9 13.07 -15.04 1.08
CA ILE A 9 13.20 -13.58 1.04
C ILE A 9 14.33 -13.09 0.11
N GLU A 10 15.29 -13.95 -0.24
CA GLU A 10 16.48 -13.60 -1.05
C GLU A 10 16.31 -13.95 -2.54
N CYS A 11 15.94 -15.18 -2.87
CA CYS A 11 15.80 -15.62 -4.26
C CYS A 11 14.35 -15.72 -4.77
N SER A 12 13.35 -15.53 -3.92
CA SER A 12 11.92 -15.75 -4.24
C SER A 12 11.57 -17.19 -4.65
N ASP A 13 12.46 -18.16 -4.41
CA ASP A 13 12.17 -19.56 -4.66
C ASP A 13 11.21 -20.13 -3.62
N LYS A 14 10.46 -21.16 -4.00
CA LYS A 14 9.46 -21.80 -3.13
C LYS A 14 10.16 -22.53 -1.98
N ALA A 15 9.62 -22.40 -0.77
CA ALA A 15 10.08 -23.10 0.41
C ALA A 15 8.91 -23.88 1.03
N SER A 16 9.17 -25.11 1.48
CA SER A 16 8.18 -25.95 2.14
C SER A 16 7.94 -25.53 3.59
N GLU A 17 8.97 -25.04 4.26
CA GLU A 17 9.00 -24.77 5.71
C GLU A 17 9.88 -23.53 5.97
N LEU A 18 9.42 -22.61 6.83
CA LEU A 18 10.22 -21.45 7.27
C LEU A 18 11.22 -21.82 8.36
N TYR A 19 10.79 -22.68 9.28
CA TYR A 19 11.58 -23.17 10.40
C TYR A 19 11.30 -24.66 10.62
N ARG A 20 12.27 -25.35 11.22
CA ARG A 20 12.11 -26.71 11.75
C ARG A 20 12.10 -26.65 13.26
N ASP A 21 11.05 -27.21 13.85
CA ASP A 21 10.98 -27.44 15.28
C ASP A 21 11.61 -28.80 15.58
N TYR A 22 12.76 -28.79 16.24
CA TYR A 22 13.31 -30.01 16.83
C TYR A 22 12.61 -30.16 18.18
N ASN A 23 11.93 -31.31 18.40
CA ASN A 23 11.13 -31.72 19.59
C ASN A 23 11.60 -31.26 21.00
N ASN A 24 12.82 -30.74 21.11
CA ASN A 24 13.40 -30.13 22.29
C ASN A 24 13.07 -28.61 22.43
N GLY A 25 12.17 -28.06 21.61
CA GLY A 25 11.82 -26.63 21.62
C GLY A 25 12.87 -25.73 20.97
N ILE A 26 13.79 -26.30 20.18
CA ILE A 26 14.80 -25.54 19.43
C ILE A 26 14.27 -25.32 18.02
N LEU A 27 13.79 -24.10 17.78
CA LEU A 27 13.41 -23.62 16.46
C LEU A 27 14.66 -23.27 15.67
N LYS A 28 14.84 -23.89 14.50
CA LYS A 28 15.94 -23.58 13.58
C LYS A 28 15.40 -23.11 12.24
N ILE A 29 15.84 -21.93 11.78
CA ILE A 29 15.50 -21.41 10.46
C ILE A 29 15.97 -22.37 9.36
N THR A 30 15.10 -22.64 8.39
CA THR A 30 15.42 -23.47 7.23
C THR A 30 16.35 -22.70 6.28
N ILE A 31 17.33 -23.39 5.72
CA ILE A 31 18.25 -22.83 4.71
C ILE A 31 17.65 -23.13 3.33
N CYS A 32 17.61 -22.11 2.46
CA CYS A 32 17.10 -22.25 1.10
C CYS A 32 18.06 -23.11 0.25
N GLU A 33 17.54 -24.11 -0.45
CA GLU A 33 18.33 -25.02 -1.29
C GLU A 33 18.97 -24.30 -2.49
N SER A 34 18.29 -23.28 -3.03
CA SER A 34 18.72 -22.55 -4.22
C SER A 34 19.82 -21.51 -3.93
N CYS A 35 19.67 -20.71 -2.87
CA CYS A 35 20.61 -19.61 -2.56
C CYS A 35 21.49 -19.83 -1.32
N GLN A 36 21.30 -20.94 -0.60
CA GLN A 36 22.08 -21.30 0.60
C GLN A 36 22.07 -20.23 1.71
N LYS A 37 21.04 -19.37 1.73
CA LYS A 37 20.78 -18.35 2.75
C LYS A 37 19.55 -18.74 3.58
N PRO A 38 19.38 -18.21 4.80
CA PRO A 38 18.16 -18.43 5.58
C PRO A 38 16.92 -18.05 4.77
N VAL A 39 15.90 -18.92 4.75
CA VAL A 39 14.66 -18.72 3.97
C VAL A 39 13.97 -17.43 4.36
N ASP A 40 13.85 -17.18 5.66
CA ASP A 40 13.30 -15.96 6.21
C ASP A 40 13.87 -15.67 7.60
N LYS A 41 14.61 -14.57 7.72
CA LYS A 41 15.18 -14.10 8.99
C LYS A 41 14.18 -13.29 9.83
N TYR A 42 13.13 -12.75 9.20
CA TYR A 42 12.21 -11.82 9.86
C TYR A 42 11.25 -12.53 10.83
N ILE A 43 11.18 -13.86 10.80
CA ILE A 43 10.36 -14.63 11.73
C ILE A 43 10.82 -14.48 13.19
N GLU A 44 12.10 -14.19 13.41
CA GLU A 44 12.68 -13.96 14.75
C GLU A 44 12.65 -12.48 15.15
N TYR A 45 12.41 -11.59 14.19
CA TYR A 45 12.49 -10.15 14.41
C TYR A 45 11.18 -9.60 14.93
N ASP A 46 11.28 -8.57 15.76
CA ASP A 46 10.11 -7.82 16.20
C ASP A 46 9.44 -7.13 14.99
N PRO A 47 8.09 -7.13 14.90
CA PRO A 47 7.34 -6.42 13.87
C PRO A 47 7.77 -4.97 13.62
N VAL A 48 8.29 -4.26 14.63
CA VAL A 48 8.80 -2.90 14.49
C VAL A 48 10.01 -2.85 13.54
N ILE A 49 10.92 -3.81 13.62
CA ILE A 49 12.10 -3.89 12.73
C ILE A 49 11.66 -4.18 11.30
N ILE A 50 10.67 -5.07 11.14
CA ILE A 50 10.07 -5.41 9.85
C ILE A 50 9.43 -4.16 9.22
N LEU A 51 8.73 -3.35 10.02
CA LEU A 51 8.13 -2.10 9.59
C LEU A 51 9.19 -1.09 9.12
N ILE A 52 10.29 -0.93 9.86
CA ILE A 52 11.39 -0.03 9.46
C ILE A 52 12.00 -0.48 8.13
N ASP A 53 12.27 -1.78 7.97
CA ASP A 53 12.81 -2.32 6.73
C ASP A 53 11.81 -2.20 5.55
N ALA A 54 10.51 -2.28 5.83
CA ALA A 54 9.47 -1.99 4.86
C ALA A 54 9.50 -0.51 4.45
N ILE A 55 9.57 0.42 5.41
CA ILE A 55 9.72 1.87 5.17
C ILE A 55 10.99 2.16 4.35
N LEU A 56 12.06 1.40 4.54
CA LEU A 56 13.28 1.50 3.71
C LEU A 56 13.13 0.87 2.31
N CYS A 57 11.94 0.42 1.94
CA CYS A 57 11.64 -0.23 0.66
C CYS A 57 12.50 -1.48 0.37
N LYS A 58 12.97 -2.19 1.40
CA LYS A 58 13.81 -3.39 1.22
C LYS A 58 12.98 -4.53 0.62
N THR A 59 13.49 -5.15 -0.44
CA THR A 59 12.86 -6.31 -1.11
C THR A 59 12.51 -7.43 -0.14
N GLN A 60 13.41 -7.69 0.83
CA GLN A 60 13.31 -8.82 1.75
C GLN A 60 12.10 -8.68 2.69
N ALA A 61 11.87 -7.47 3.24
CA ALA A 61 10.72 -7.19 4.10
C ALA A 61 9.40 -7.33 3.32
N PHE A 62 9.33 -6.83 2.08
CA PHE A 62 8.13 -7.01 1.25
C PHE A 62 7.85 -8.49 0.97
N ARG A 63 8.88 -9.31 0.72
CA ARG A 63 8.68 -10.76 0.51
C ARG A 63 8.16 -11.47 1.76
N HIS A 64 8.71 -11.14 2.92
CA HIS A 64 8.23 -11.66 4.20
C HIS A 64 6.75 -11.29 4.44
N ILE A 65 6.42 -10.01 4.28
CA ILE A 65 5.08 -9.46 4.52
C ILE A 65 4.04 -10.04 3.56
N LEU A 66 4.37 -10.21 2.26
CA LEU A 66 3.42 -10.65 1.25
C LEU A 66 3.24 -12.17 1.17
N PHE A 67 4.31 -12.95 1.39
CA PHE A 67 4.31 -14.38 1.10
C PHE A 67 4.49 -15.27 2.33
N ASN A 68 5.16 -14.78 3.38
CA ASN A 68 5.47 -15.59 4.56
C ASN A 68 4.65 -15.19 5.79
N THR A 69 3.84 -14.12 5.70
CA THR A 69 3.00 -13.63 6.78
C THR A 69 1.54 -13.61 6.37
N SER A 70 0.66 -14.15 7.21
CA SER A 70 -0.78 -14.10 7.05
C SER A 70 -1.38 -12.83 7.69
N LEU A 71 -1.12 -11.67 7.10
CA LEU A 71 -1.64 -10.41 7.64
C LEU A 71 -3.12 -10.22 7.29
N ASN A 72 -4.03 -10.55 8.21
CA ASN A 72 -5.46 -10.24 8.01
C ASN A 72 -5.82 -8.75 8.22
N ILE A 73 -4.80 -7.88 8.34
CA ILE A 73 -4.93 -6.47 8.73
C ILE A 73 -5.01 -5.56 7.48
N HIS A 74 -4.79 -6.08 6.27
CA HIS A 74 -4.71 -5.27 5.04
C HIS A 74 -5.91 -4.32 4.83
N TRP A 75 -7.13 -4.80 5.05
CA TRP A 75 -8.33 -3.97 4.86
C TRP A 75 -8.49 -2.92 5.96
N LYS A 76 -8.10 -3.24 7.21
CA LYS A 76 -8.12 -2.29 8.32
C LYS A 76 -7.09 -1.18 8.11
N LEU A 77 -5.89 -1.55 7.64
CA LEU A 77 -4.84 -0.62 7.29
C LEU A 77 -5.29 0.29 6.14
N CYS A 78 -5.91 -0.27 5.10
CA CYS A 78 -6.47 0.52 4.02
C CYS A 78 -7.54 1.51 4.51
N ALA A 79 -8.46 1.06 5.36
CA ALA A 79 -9.49 1.94 5.94
C ALA A 79 -8.86 3.07 6.76
N PHE A 80 -7.86 2.76 7.59
CA PHE A 80 -7.13 3.76 8.36
C PHE A 80 -6.40 4.76 7.46
N CYS A 81 -5.69 4.29 6.43
CA CYS A 81 -5.01 5.15 5.47
C CYS A 81 -5.98 6.10 4.74
N LEU A 82 -7.17 5.61 4.37
CA LEU A 82 -8.22 6.44 3.76
C LEU A 82 -8.77 7.48 4.72
N LEU A 83 -8.97 7.12 5.99
CA LEU A 83 -9.40 8.07 7.02
C LEU A 83 -8.35 9.17 7.25
N CYS A 84 -7.06 8.83 7.32
CA CYS A 84 -5.98 9.82 7.47
C CYS A 84 -5.94 10.80 6.29
N GLU A 85 -6.11 10.30 5.07
CA GLU A 85 -6.12 11.13 3.87
C GLU A 85 -7.38 12.01 3.78
N ALA A 86 -8.55 11.46 4.09
CA ALA A 86 -9.80 12.20 4.15
C ALA A 86 -9.73 13.32 5.19
N TYR A 87 -9.22 13.01 6.38
CA TYR A 87 -9.01 13.98 7.45
C TYR A 87 -8.06 15.10 7.01
N LEU A 88 -6.93 14.77 6.39
CA LEU A 88 -6.00 15.78 5.89
C LEU A 88 -6.65 16.74 4.90
N ARG A 89 -7.36 16.21 3.89
CA ARG A 89 -8.06 17.03 2.89
C ARG A 89 -9.12 17.92 3.53
N TRP A 90 -9.90 17.35 4.46
CA TRP A 90 -10.92 18.08 5.20
C TRP A 90 -10.33 19.18 6.09
N SER A 91 -9.26 18.89 6.84
CA SER A 91 -8.56 19.85 7.70
C SER A 91 -7.92 21.00 6.90
N ALA A 92 -7.38 20.70 5.71
CA ALA A 92 -6.80 21.72 4.83
C ALA A 92 -7.85 22.68 4.27
N LEU A 93 -9.08 22.21 4.04
CA LEU A 93 -10.19 23.06 3.59
C LEU A 93 -10.71 23.97 4.73
N HIS A 94 -10.76 23.45 5.95
CA HIS A 94 -11.35 24.15 7.10
C HIS A 94 -10.36 25.00 7.90
N GLY A 95 -9.05 24.82 7.72
CA GLY A 95 -8.04 25.67 8.34
C GLY A 95 -8.13 27.14 7.94
N SER A 96 -8.89 27.49 6.89
CA SER A 96 -9.06 28.87 6.42
C SER A 96 -10.35 29.57 6.85
N GLU A 97 -11.33 28.90 7.46
CA GLU A 97 -12.62 29.51 7.82
C GLU A 97 -12.84 29.62 9.34
N GLN A 98 -12.75 30.86 9.84
CA GLN A 98 -13.09 31.23 11.21
C GLN A 98 -14.26 32.23 11.18
N SER A 99 -15.52 31.77 11.08
CA SER A 99 -16.69 32.58 11.49
C SER A 99 -18.04 31.88 11.40
N GLY A 100 -18.87 32.07 12.45
CA GLY A 100 -20.32 32.32 12.35
C GLY A 100 -21.28 31.13 12.44
N ASP A 101 -21.94 30.98 13.58
CA ASP A 101 -22.96 29.97 13.94
C ASP A 101 -24.22 30.00 13.03
N PRO A 102 -24.71 28.86 12.48
CA PRO A 102 -25.76 28.04 13.13
C PRO A 102 -25.38 26.55 13.28
N ALA A 103 -25.31 26.11 14.54
CA ALA A 103 -24.62 24.91 15.02
C ALA A 103 -25.05 23.56 14.41
N ASP A 104 -26.32 23.36 14.02
CA ASP A 104 -26.77 22.04 13.55
C ASP A 104 -26.64 21.85 12.04
N ILE A 105 -26.95 22.88 11.23
CA ILE A 105 -26.74 22.84 9.78
C ILE A 105 -25.23 22.83 9.49
N ILE A 106 -24.44 23.65 10.21
CA ILE A 106 -22.98 23.68 10.08
C ILE A 106 -22.35 22.36 10.51
N ARG A 107 -22.85 21.70 11.56
CA ARG A 107 -22.29 20.41 11.97
C ARG A 107 -22.59 19.31 10.97
N TYR A 108 -23.82 19.27 10.44
CA TYR A 108 -24.21 18.33 9.41
C TYR A 108 -23.44 18.55 8.10
N THR A 109 -23.31 19.80 7.62
CA THR A 109 -22.53 20.10 6.40
C THR A 109 -21.06 19.74 6.57
N LYS A 110 -20.45 20.00 7.74
CA LYS A 110 -19.07 19.62 8.06
C LYS A 110 -18.85 18.11 8.07
N GLU A 111 -19.81 17.34 8.59
CA GLU A 111 -19.77 15.87 8.55
C GLU A 111 -19.91 15.34 7.11
N TRP A 112 -20.76 15.94 6.28
CA TRP A 112 -20.91 15.57 4.86
C TRP A 112 -19.66 15.82 4.04
N GLU A 113 -19.00 16.96 4.23
CA GLU A 113 -17.75 17.28 3.53
C GLU A 113 -16.66 16.25 3.83
N PHE A 114 -16.59 15.76 5.07
CA PHE A 114 -15.69 14.66 5.42
C PHE A 114 -16.01 13.37 4.64
N TYR A 115 -17.29 12.97 4.57
CA TYR A 115 -17.70 11.77 3.81
C TYR A 115 -17.43 11.90 2.31
N VAL A 116 -17.63 13.10 1.74
CA VAL A 116 -17.30 13.39 0.34
C VAL A 116 -15.79 13.27 0.11
N MET A 117 -14.97 13.83 0.99
CA MET A 117 -13.50 13.71 0.92
C MET A 117 -13.03 12.26 1.06
N PHE A 118 -13.66 11.49 1.95
CA PHE A 118 -13.39 10.06 2.08
C PHE A 118 -13.77 9.28 0.83
N GLY A 119 -14.95 9.54 0.27
CA GLY A 119 -15.41 8.93 -0.98
C GLY A 119 -14.48 9.24 -2.16
N LEU A 120 -14.03 10.50 -2.27
CA LEU A 120 -13.08 10.92 -3.30
C LEU A 120 -11.72 10.22 -3.13
N ALA A 121 -11.18 10.16 -1.92
CA ALA A 121 -9.93 9.44 -1.63
C ALA A 121 -10.04 7.94 -1.92
N ALA A 122 -11.19 7.31 -1.60
CA ALA A 122 -11.46 5.91 -1.90
C ALA A 122 -11.56 5.67 -3.42
N LEU A 123 -12.21 6.58 -4.15
CA LEU A 123 -12.34 6.51 -5.60
C LEU A 123 -10.98 6.68 -6.29
N GLU A 124 -10.15 7.61 -5.85
CA GLU A 124 -8.78 7.79 -6.34
C GLU A 124 -7.91 6.55 -6.09
N LEU A 125 -7.99 5.95 -4.89
CA LEU A 125 -7.28 4.70 -4.59
C LEU A 125 -7.78 3.55 -5.47
N ALA A 126 -9.09 3.44 -5.67
CA ALA A 126 -9.68 2.44 -6.56
C ALA A 126 -9.23 2.65 -8.02
N ALA A 127 -9.16 3.90 -8.49
CA ALA A 127 -8.68 4.26 -9.82
C ALA A 127 -7.20 3.93 -10.00
N PHE A 128 -6.37 4.17 -8.97
CA PHE A 128 -4.95 3.80 -8.96
C PHE A 128 -4.78 2.28 -9.05
N CYS A 129 -5.45 1.52 -8.16
CA CYS A 129 -5.37 0.06 -8.15
C CYS A 129 -5.93 -0.53 -9.45
N GLY A 130 -7.09 -0.06 -9.90
CA GLY A 130 -7.72 -0.50 -11.14
C GLY A 130 -6.83 -0.26 -12.36
N GLY A 131 -6.27 0.95 -12.49
CA GLY A 131 -5.33 1.28 -13.56
C GLY A 131 -4.10 0.38 -13.56
N ALA A 132 -3.44 0.24 -12.41
CA ALA A 132 -2.26 -0.62 -12.29
C ALA A 132 -2.55 -2.10 -12.60
N LEU A 133 -3.69 -2.62 -12.12
CA LEU A 133 -4.13 -3.99 -12.39
C LEU A 133 -4.46 -4.22 -13.87
N LEU A 134 -5.17 -3.29 -14.50
CA LEU A 134 -5.51 -3.36 -15.93
C LEU A 134 -4.26 -3.37 -16.80
N PHE A 135 -3.30 -2.47 -16.52
CA PHE A 135 -2.03 -2.44 -17.24
C PHE A 135 -1.27 -3.76 -17.09
N LEU A 136 -1.16 -4.29 -15.87
CA LEU A 136 -0.47 -5.56 -15.62
C LEU A 136 -1.19 -6.75 -16.26
N TRP A 137 -2.51 -6.77 -16.22
CA TRP A 137 -3.32 -7.80 -16.86
C TRP A 137 -3.15 -7.78 -18.38
N LEU A 138 -3.23 -6.61 -19.01
CA LEU A 138 -3.00 -6.44 -20.45
C LEU A 138 -1.56 -6.80 -20.84
N TRP A 139 -0.57 -6.36 -20.07
CA TRP A 139 0.83 -6.62 -20.37
C TRP A 139 1.19 -8.10 -20.27
N VAL A 140 0.78 -8.77 -19.18
CA VAL A 140 1.04 -10.20 -18.96
C VAL A 140 0.21 -11.05 -19.93
N GLY A 141 -1.05 -10.67 -20.18
CA GLY A 141 -1.91 -11.35 -21.15
C GLY A 141 -1.38 -11.25 -22.58
N ALA A 142 -0.91 -10.07 -22.99
CA ALA A 142 -0.41 -9.84 -24.34
C ALA A 142 0.99 -10.42 -24.61
N LEU A 143 1.90 -10.37 -23.63
CA LEU A 143 3.30 -10.76 -23.85
C LEU A 143 3.66 -12.15 -23.32
N GLN A 144 2.95 -12.65 -22.29
CA GLN A 144 3.31 -13.90 -21.61
C GLN A 144 2.22 -14.98 -21.73
N GLY A 145 1.02 -14.65 -22.25
CA GLY A 145 -0.09 -15.60 -22.40
C GLY A 145 -0.57 -16.21 -21.08
N GLY A 146 -0.21 -15.63 -19.94
CA GLY A 146 -0.53 -16.12 -18.61
C GLY A 146 -1.73 -15.39 -17.98
N SER A 147 -2.33 -15.99 -16.94
CA SER A 147 -3.35 -15.34 -16.13
C SER A 147 -2.75 -14.70 -14.87
N VAL A 148 -3.05 -13.42 -14.65
CA VAL A 148 -2.66 -12.71 -13.42
C VAL A 148 -3.72 -12.97 -12.36
N GLN A 149 -3.30 -13.48 -11.19
CA GLN A 149 -4.19 -13.57 -10.03
C GLN A 149 -4.38 -12.18 -9.42
N LEU A 150 -5.55 -11.57 -9.67
CA LEU A 150 -5.86 -10.20 -9.24
C LEU A 150 -5.93 -10.05 -7.71
N GLY A 151 -6.39 -11.07 -6.99
CA GLY A 151 -6.57 -11.02 -5.53
C GLY A 151 -5.28 -10.72 -4.76
N PRO A 152 -4.21 -11.54 -4.89
CA PRO A 152 -2.93 -11.28 -4.25
C PRO A 152 -2.30 -9.95 -4.66
N LEU A 153 -2.46 -9.55 -5.93
CA LEU A 153 -1.92 -8.31 -6.46
C LEU A 153 -2.64 -7.09 -5.85
N LEU A 154 -3.97 -7.13 -5.74
CA LEU A 154 -4.75 -6.10 -5.06
C LEU A 154 -4.38 -6.01 -3.58
N ARG A 155 -4.29 -7.14 -2.89
CA ARG A 155 -3.89 -7.18 -1.46
C ARG A 155 -2.54 -6.51 -1.24
N ALA A 156 -1.59 -6.79 -2.12
CA ALA A 156 -0.28 -6.18 -2.04
C ALA A 156 -0.28 -4.67 -2.34
N LEU A 157 -1.06 -4.22 -3.33
CA LEU A 157 -1.21 -2.79 -3.64
C LEU A 157 -1.83 -2.02 -2.46
N LEU A 158 -2.86 -2.59 -1.84
CA LEU A 158 -3.49 -2.02 -0.65
C LEU A 158 -2.51 -1.98 0.53
N LEU A 159 -1.73 -3.05 0.70
CA LEU A 159 -0.72 -3.09 1.74
C LEU A 159 0.39 -2.07 1.50
N SER A 160 0.91 -1.91 0.27
CA SER A 160 1.93 -0.91 -0.05
C SER A 160 1.48 0.55 0.12
N CYS A 161 0.18 0.78 0.33
CA CYS A 161 -0.36 2.07 0.76
C CYS A 161 -0.14 2.37 2.25
N TYR A 162 0.54 1.51 3.02
CA TYR A 162 0.89 1.75 4.43
C TYR A 162 1.64 3.07 4.63
N GLY A 163 2.34 3.57 3.61
CA GLY A 163 3.05 4.84 3.67
C GLY A 163 2.15 6.05 3.96
N LYS A 164 0.84 5.95 3.69
CA LYS A 164 -0.13 6.97 4.08
C LYS A 164 -0.28 7.12 5.60
N VAL A 165 0.15 6.15 6.40
CA VAL A 165 0.21 6.30 7.88
C VAL A 165 1.19 7.40 8.29
N LEU A 166 2.22 7.68 7.48
CA LEU A 166 3.17 8.78 7.71
C LEU A 166 2.51 10.17 7.62
N LEU A 167 1.24 10.25 7.21
CA LEU A 167 0.44 11.46 7.27
C LEU A 167 0.07 11.84 8.70
N VAL A 168 -0.02 10.88 9.64
CA VAL A 168 -0.40 11.16 11.03
C VAL A 168 0.59 12.11 11.72
N PRO A 169 1.92 11.89 11.69
CA PRO A 169 2.88 12.87 12.20
C PRO A 169 2.77 14.25 11.53
N VAL A 170 2.48 14.30 10.23
CA VAL A 170 2.32 15.58 9.49
C VAL A 170 1.11 16.36 10.00
N VAL A 171 0.02 15.66 10.31
CA VAL A 171 -1.18 16.25 10.92
C VAL A 171 -0.89 16.74 12.34
N ILE A 172 -0.24 15.92 13.16
CA ILE A 172 0.00 16.22 14.58
C ILE A 172 0.95 17.41 14.73
N TRP A 173 1.93 17.53 13.83
CA TRP A 173 3.05 18.44 13.98
C TRP A 173 2.97 19.64 13.02
N GLU A 174 1.81 20.31 12.93
CA GLU A 174 1.51 21.48 12.09
C GLU A 174 2.74 22.36 11.79
N HIS A 175 3.45 22.08 10.69
CA HIS A 175 4.69 22.76 10.32
C HIS A 175 4.58 23.34 8.92
N GLU A 176 5.23 24.49 8.73
CA GLU A 176 5.30 25.28 7.49
C GLU A 176 5.80 24.45 6.28
N TYR A 177 6.45 23.31 6.50
CA TYR A 177 6.93 22.37 5.48
C TYR A 177 5.90 21.32 5.01
N SER A 178 4.63 21.47 5.37
CA SER A 178 3.55 20.52 5.06
C SER A 178 3.51 20.08 3.59
N LEU A 179 3.63 21.02 2.64
CA LEU A 179 3.55 20.71 1.20
C LEU A 179 4.71 19.81 0.71
N PHE A 180 5.92 20.06 1.19
CA PHE A 180 7.10 19.26 0.84
C PHE A 180 7.00 17.86 1.45
N CYS A 181 6.60 17.76 2.72
CA CYS A 181 6.37 16.48 3.39
C CYS A 181 5.30 15.63 2.69
N LEU A 182 4.18 16.24 2.30
CA LEU A 182 3.13 15.56 1.53
C LEU A 182 3.64 15.05 0.17
N GLY A 183 4.46 15.86 -0.52
CA GLY A 183 5.13 15.45 -1.76
C GLY A 183 6.06 14.24 -1.57
N LEU A 184 6.86 14.24 -0.50
CA LEU A 184 7.73 13.13 -0.15
C LEU A 184 6.94 11.86 0.20
N ILE A 185 5.85 11.98 0.96
CA ILE A 185 4.98 10.83 1.29
C ILE A 185 4.35 10.27 0.02
N LYS A 186 3.88 11.11 -0.90
CA LYS A 186 3.32 10.66 -2.18
C LYS A 186 4.38 9.94 -3.02
N LEU A 187 5.59 10.48 -3.12
CA LEU A 187 6.72 9.81 -3.78
C LEU A 187 7.05 8.47 -3.12
N PHE A 188 7.10 8.45 -1.79
CA PHE A 188 7.35 7.25 -1.01
C PHE A 188 6.31 6.16 -1.32
N VAL A 189 5.02 6.49 -1.27
CA VAL A 189 3.92 5.56 -1.61
C VAL A 189 4.06 5.02 -3.04
N LEU A 190 4.40 5.86 -4.02
CA LEU A 190 4.63 5.41 -5.40
C LEU A 190 5.82 4.43 -5.50
N THR A 191 6.93 4.72 -4.83
CA THR A 191 8.11 3.84 -4.82
C THR A 191 7.82 2.51 -4.12
N SER A 192 7.08 2.53 -3.01
CA SER A 192 6.62 1.35 -2.27
C SER A 192 5.72 0.46 -3.14
N ASN A 193 4.74 1.03 -3.85
CA ASN A 193 3.88 0.31 -4.78
C ASN A 193 4.67 -0.33 -5.94
N SER A 194 5.68 0.39 -6.48
CA SER A 194 6.54 -0.15 -7.52
C SER A 194 7.33 -1.36 -7.02
N GLN A 195 7.84 -1.27 -5.79
CA GLN A 195 8.57 -2.35 -5.16
C GLN A 195 7.67 -3.56 -4.85
N ALA A 196 6.42 -3.35 -4.40
CA ALA A 196 5.45 -4.42 -4.18
C ALA A 196 5.14 -5.19 -5.47
N ILE A 197 4.83 -4.48 -6.57
CA ILE A 197 4.58 -5.09 -7.89
C ILE A 197 5.79 -5.90 -8.36
N ARG A 198 6.99 -5.33 -8.21
CA ARG A 198 8.25 -6.00 -8.57
C ARG A 198 8.44 -7.31 -7.81
N VAL A 199 8.18 -7.29 -6.50
CA VAL A 199 8.33 -8.46 -5.62
C VAL A 199 7.34 -9.57 -5.98
N ILE A 200 6.09 -9.22 -6.32
CA ILE A 200 5.05 -10.21 -6.66
C ILE A 200 5.31 -10.87 -8.00
N LEU A 201 5.58 -10.05 -9.01
CA LEU A 201 5.73 -10.51 -10.38
C LEU A 201 7.16 -10.98 -10.69
N ASN A 202 8.08 -10.88 -9.72
CA ASN A 202 9.51 -11.15 -9.88
C ASN A 202 10.09 -10.58 -11.20
N SER A 203 9.65 -9.38 -11.57
CA SER A 203 9.83 -8.79 -12.90
C SER A 203 10.82 -7.62 -12.89
N CYS A 204 11.15 -7.10 -14.08
CA CYS A 204 12.04 -5.96 -14.24
C CYS A 204 11.48 -4.69 -13.58
N ARG A 205 12.38 -3.87 -12.99
CA ARG A 205 12.04 -2.57 -12.39
C ARG A 205 11.26 -1.65 -13.35
N ARG A 206 11.56 -1.70 -14.65
CA ARG A 206 10.88 -0.89 -15.67
C ARG A 206 9.38 -1.21 -15.76
N LEU A 207 9.01 -2.49 -15.71
CA LEU A 207 7.61 -2.91 -15.78
C LEU A 207 6.84 -2.42 -14.54
N SER A 208 7.43 -2.59 -13.36
CA SER A 208 6.83 -2.16 -12.11
C SER A 208 6.66 -0.64 -12.03
N VAL A 209 7.62 0.13 -12.55
CA VAL A 209 7.49 1.59 -12.65
C VAL A 209 6.40 1.95 -13.65
N ALA A 210 6.35 1.33 -14.84
CA ALA A 210 5.32 1.60 -15.84
C ALA A 210 3.91 1.34 -15.30
N ALA A 211 3.71 0.24 -14.57
CA ALA A 211 2.43 -0.08 -13.94
C ALA A 211 1.99 0.99 -12.92
N VAL A 212 2.92 1.47 -12.09
CA VAL A 212 2.64 2.55 -11.13
C VAL A 212 2.35 3.87 -11.84
N VAL A 213 3.08 4.20 -12.90
CA VAL A 213 2.83 5.40 -13.70
C VAL A 213 1.44 5.35 -14.32
N PHE A 214 1.03 4.21 -14.87
CA PHE A 214 -0.31 4.05 -15.43
C PHE A 214 -1.41 4.15 -14.35
N GLY A 215 -1.18 3.54 -13.18
CA GLY A 215 -2.05 3.72 -12.02
C GLY A 215 -2.18 5.18 -11.59
N PHE A 216 -1.06 5.90 -11.52
CA PHE A 216 -1.03 7.32 -11.16
C PHE A 216 -1.71 8.23 -12.21
N LEU A 217 -1.58 7.91 -13.49
CA LEU A 217 -2.32 8.60 -14.55
C LEU A 217 -3.82 8.36 -14.42
N SER A 218 -4.25 7.12 -14.14
CA SER A 218 -5.65 6.77 -13.89
C SER A 218 -6.22 7.54 -12.69
N GLU A 219 -5.49 7.57 -11.57
CA GLU A 219 -5.81 8.39 -10.38
C GLU A 219 -6.00 9.87 -10.77
N THR A 220 -5.02 10.43 -11.49
CA THR A 220 -5.04 11.86 -11.87
C THR A 220 -6.19 12.19 -12.82
N LEU A 221 -6.52 11.29 -13.75
CA LEU A 221 -7.65 11.46 -14.66
C LEU A 221 -8.98 11.45 -13.91
N VAL A 222 -9.16 10.52 -12.98
CA VAL A 222 -10.36 10.44 -12.14
C VAL A 222 -10.48 11.66 -11.23
N ALA A 223 -9.39 12.09 -10.59
CA ALA A 223 -9.39 13.30 -9.77
C ALA A 223 -9.78 14.55 -10.58
N ARG A 224 -9.25 14.70 -11.80
CA ARG A 224 -9.63 15.81 -12.70
C ARG A 224 -11.08 15.72 -13.17
N ALA A 225 -11.55 14.52 -13.50
CA ALA A 225 -12.94 14.31 -13.91
C ALA A 225 -13.91 14.66 -12.77
N CYS A 226 -13.59 14.28 -11.52
CA CYS A 226 -14.36 14.65 -10.34
C CYS A 226 -14.35 16.17 -10.06
N GLN A 227 -13.26 16.87 -10.37
CA GLN A 227 -13.20 18.34 -10.27
C GLN A 227 -14.00 19.04 -11.38
N GLN A 228 -14.11 18.43 -12.56
CA GLN A 228 -14.84 18.98 -13.70
C GLN A 228 -16.34 18.64 -13.68
N LEU A 229 -16.72 17.58 -12.98
CA LEU A 229 -18.12 17.31 -12.68
C LEU A 229 -18.63 18.47 -11.82
N PRO A 230 -19.61 19.26 -12.28
CA PRO A 230 -20.32 20.17 -11.41
C PRO A 230 -21.11 19.30 -10.45
N CYS A 231 -20.50 18.89 -9.35
CA CYS A 231 -21.24 18.49 -8.17
C CYS A 231 -21.89 19.77 -7.67
N SER A 232 -23.09 20.03 -8.18
CA SER A 232 -24.00 21.07 -7.74
C SER A 232 -24.07 21.02 -6.21
N ILE A 233 -23.46 22.03 -5.58
CA ILE A 233 -23.81 22.51 -4.25
C ILE A 233 -24.66 23.75 -4.49
#